data_AF-A0A9X4E6S9-F1
#
_entry.id   AF-A0A9X4E6S9-F1
#
_cell.length_a   1.000
_cell.length_b   1.000
_cell.length_c   1.000
_cell.angle_alpha   90.00
_cell.angle_beta   90.00
_cell.angle_gamma   90.00
#
_symmetry.space_group_name_H-M   'P 1'
#
loop_
_entity.id
_entity.type
_entity.pdbx_description
1 polymer ?
#
loop_
_entity_poly.entity_id
_entity_poly.type
_entity_poly.pdbx_seq_one_letter_code
_entity_poly.pdbx_strand_id
1 'polypeptide(L)'
;MPRSLRSPVQQQLQSLLIELRKVRNLTQTEVANRLRRPQSFVAKYEGGERRLDVVEFIEVSEALDTDARDVLADLILRVSTKTE
;
A
#
# COMPACT_ATOMS: atom_id res chain seq x y z
N MET A 1 14.99 12.36 13.15
CA MET A 1 13.91 13.08 12.44
C MET A 1 12.87 12.07 11.98
N PRO A 2 11.58 12.23 12.31
CA PRO A 2 10.57 11.36 11.72
C PRO A 2 10.60 11.58 10.20
N ARG A 3 10.83 10.51 9.42
CA ARG A 3 10.72 10.61 7.96
C ARG A 3 9.31 11.13 7.65
N SER A 4 9.23 12.20 6.86
CA SER A 4 7.98 12.80 6.41
C SER A 4 6.99 11.71 5.96
N LEU A 5 5.72 11.85 6.35
CA LEU A 5 4.60 11.04 5.85
C LEU A 5 4.49 11.07 4.31
N ARG A 6 5.16 12.03 3.66
CA ARG A 6 5.16 12.26 2.21
C ARG A 6 6.53 12.03 1.58
N SER A 7 7.29 11.02 2.01
CA SER A 7 8.50 10.66 1.27
C SER A 7 8.12 10.16 -0.14
N PRO A 8 8.96 10.39 -1.17
CA PRO A 8 8.68 9.89 -2.51
C PRO A 8 8.44 8.37 -2.54
N VAL A 9 9.19 7.62 -1.72
CA VAL A 9 9.02 6.17 -1.56
C VAL A 9 7.66 5.81 -0.96
N GLN A 10 7.19 6.56 0.03
CA GLN A 10 5.87 6.32 0.63
C GLN A 10 4.75 6.55 -0.39
N GLN A 11 4.88 7.57 -1.25
CA GLN A 11 3.93 7.82 -2.34
C GLN A 11 3.96 6.68 -3.38
N GLN A 12 5.14 6.15 -3.71
CA GLN A 12 5.23 5.00 -4.62
C GLN A 12 4.55 3.75 -4.05
N LEU A 13 4.74 3.45 -2.76
CA LEU A 13 4.04 2.36 -2.09
C LEU A 13 2.51 2.55 -2.15
N GLN A 14 2.03 3.76 -1.88
CA GLN A 14 0.59 4.08 -1.95
C GLN A 14 0.04 3.87 -3.35
N SER A 15 0.69 4.43 -4.37
CA SER A 15 0.28 4.27 -5.76
C SER A 15 0.24 2.80 -6.16
N LEU A 16 1.27 2.02 -5.79
CA LEU A 16 1.33 0.59 -6.08
C LEU A 16 0.16 -0.18 -5.45
N LEU A 17 -0.15 0.05 -4.17
CA LEU A 17 -1.27 -0.62 -3.50
C LEU A 17 -2.63 -0.23 -4.10
N ILE A 18 -2.81 1.05 -4.45
CA ILE A 18 -4.03 1.54 -5.13
C ILE A 18 -4.19 0.88 -6.51
N GLU A 19 -3.10 0.78 -7.28
CA GLU A 19 -3.08 0.11 -8.59
C GLU A 19 -3.46 -1.37 -8.44
N LEU A 20 -2.82 -2.09 -7.52
CA LEU A 20 -3.10 -3.51 -7.26
C LEU A 20 -4.56 -3.75 -6.86
N ARG A 21 -5.13 -2.87 -6.04
CA ARG A 21 -6.55 -2.91 -5.66
C ARG A 21 -7.47 -2.72 -6.85
N LYS A 22 -7.18 -1.72 -7.69
CA LYS A 22 -7.99 -1.41 -8.87
C LYS A 22 -7.92 -2.52 -9.92
N VAL A 23 -6.74 -3.09 -10.17
CA VAL A 23 -6.57 -4.23 -11.11
C VAL A 23 -7.39 -5.44 -10.68
N ARG A 24 -7.59 -5.62 -9.37
CA ARG A 24 -8.43 -6.69 -8.81
C ARG A 24 -9.91 -6.33 -8.68
N ASN A 25 -10.31 -5.15 -9.16
CA ASN A 25 -11.68 -4.65 -9.07
C ASN A 25 -12.24 -4.61 -7.64
N LEU A 26 -11.36 -4.38 -6.65
CA LEU A 26 -11.77 -4.30 -5.25
C LEU A 26 -12.05 -2.84 -4.84
N THR A 27 -13.12 -2.63 -4.11
CA THR A 27 -13.41 -1.38 -3.40
C THR A 27 -12.59 -1.28 -2.12
N GLN A 28 -12.43 -0.06 -1.59
CA GLN A 28 -11.76 0.13 -0.30
C GLN A 28 -12.51 -0.58 0.84
N THR A 29 -13.84 -0.64 0.77
CA THR A 29 -14.68 -1.35 1.74
C THR A 29 -14.44 -2.86 1.70
N GLU A 30 -14.32 -3.47 0.52
CA GLU A 30 -14.04 -4.91 0.40
C GLU A 30 -12.67 -5.27 0.98
N VAL A 31 -11.63 -4.48 0.69
CA VAL A 31 -10.30 -4.67 1.28
C VAL A 31 -10.36 -4.53 2.80
N ALA A 32 -11.07 -3.51 3.31
CA ALA A 32 -11.21 -3.32 4.75
C ALA A 32 -11.94 -4.48 5.44
N ASN A 33 -12.98 -5.01 4.80
CA ASN A 33 -13.71 -6.19 5.27
C ASN A 33 -12.81 -7.42 5.36
N ARG A 34 -11.98 -7.66 4.33
CA ARG A 34 -10.98 -8.75 4.33
C ARG A 34 -9.99 -8.61 5.50
N LEU A 35 -9.58 -7.37 5.80
CA LEU A 35 -8.68 -7.04 6.91
C LEU A 35 -9.35 -7.01 8.28
N ARG A 36 -10.69 -7.11 8.35
CA ARG A 36 -11.48 -6.88 9.58
C ARG A 36 -11.19 -5.51 10.22
N ARG A 37 -11.00 -4.49 9.38
CA ARG A 37 -10.73 -3.09 9.77
C ARG A 37 -11.86 -2.19 9.25
N PRO A 38 -12.07 -0.99 9.82
CA PRO A 38 -12.94 0.02 9.22
C PRO A 38 -12.43 0.44 7.83
N GLN A 39 -13.32 0.79 6.89
CA GLN A 39 -12.93 1.31 5.57
C GLN A 39 -11.99 2.52 5.66
N SER A 40 -12.09 3.33 6.72
CA SER A 40 -11.20 4.45 6.98
C SER A 40 -9.73 4.05 7.17
N PHE A 41 -9.44 2.81 7.57
CA PHE A 41 -8.07 2.28 7.57
C PHE A 41 -7.48 2.31 6.15
N VAL A 42 -8.24 1.80 5.17
CA VAL A 42 -7.84 1.77 3.75
C VAL A 42 -7.75 3.17 3.18
N ALA A 43 -8.77 4.00 3.39
CA ALA A 43 -8.77 5.38 2.90
C ALA A 43 -7.57 6.17 3.43
N LYS A 44 -7.19 6.00 4.71
CA LYS A 44 -6.07 6.73 5.32
C LYS A 44 -4.72 6.31 4.78
N TYR A 45 -4.48 5.01 4.57
CA TYR A 45 -3.18 4.60 4.00
C TYR A 45 -3.09 4.92 2.52
N GLU A 46 -4.17 4.76 1.74
CA GLU A 46 -4.19 5.15 0.32
C GLU A 46 -4.09 6.67 0.13
N GLY A 47 -4.72 7.45 1.02
CA GLY A 47 -4.68 8.92 1.01
C GLY A 47 -3.42 9.53 1.63
N GLY A 48 -2.52 8.71 2.18
CA GLY A 48 -1.27 9.17 2.78
C GLY A 48 -1.39 9.93 4.11
N GLU A 49 -2.52 9.76 4.79
CA GLU A 49 -2.72 10.21 6.17
C GLU A 49 -2.14 9.22 7.18
N ARG A 50 -1.86 7.99 6.75
CA ARG A 50 -1.34 6.91 7.59
C ARG A 50 -0.26 6.11 6.88
N ARG A 51 0.78 5.73 7.61
CA ARG A 51 1.79 4.77 7.13
C ARG A 51 1.41 3.36 7.58
N LEU A 52 1.66 2.39 6.73
CA LEU A 52 1.62 0.98 7.09
C LEU A 52 2.97 0.60 7.71
N ASP A 53 2.93 -0.14 8.81
CA ASP A 53 4.10 -0.91 9.23
C ASP A 53 4.26 -2.18 8.36
N VAL A 54 5.30 -2.97 8.61
CA VAL A 54 5.59 -4.15 7.79
C VAL A 54 4.54 -5.26 7.96
N VAL A 55 3.95 -5.39 9.15
CA VAL A 55 2.91 -6.41 9.41
C VAL A 55 1.63 -6.01 8.68
N GLU A 56 1.23 -4.75 8.79
CA GLU A 56 0.07 -4.22 8.08
C GLU A 56 0.26 -4.24 6.55
N PHE A 57 1.48 -4.02 6.07
CA PHE A 57 1.81 -4.16 4.65
C PHE A 57 1.61 -5.61 4.16
N ILE A 58 2.01 -6.60 4.94
CA ILE A 58 1.78 -8.02 4.62
C ILE A 58 0.28 -8.31 4.60
N GLU A 59 -0.45 -7.94 5.65
CA GLU A 59 -1.91 -8.11 5.74
C GLU A 59 -2.63 -7.47 4.54
N VAL A 60 -2.26 -6.24 4.17
CA VAL A 60 -2.84 -5.53 3.03
C VAL A 60 -2.51 -6.22 1.71
N SER A 61 -1.28 -6.70 1.53
CA SER A 61 -0.88 -7.42 0.31
C SER A 61 -1.70 -8.70 0.12
N GLU A 62 -1.88 -9.47 1.20
CA GLU A 62 -2.70 -10.67 1.21
C GLU A 62 -4.19 -10.36 0.97
N ALA A 63 -4.72 -9.31 1.59
CA ALA A 63 -6.10 -8.86 1.35
C ALA A 63 -6.33 -8.40 -0.09
N LEU A 64 -5.27 -7.99 -0.78
CA LEU A 64 -5.22 -7.68 -2.20
C LEU A 64 -4.81 -8.89 -3.04
N ASP A 65 -4.95 -10.14 -2.59
CA ASP A 65 -4.60 -11.35 -3.36
C ASP A 65 -3.22 -11.26 -4.04
N THR A 66 -2.20 -10.75 -3.32
CA THR A 66 -0.81 -10.61 -3.80
C THR A 66 0.17 -11.08 -2.73
N ASP A 67 1.27 -11.72 -3.13
CA ASP A 67 2.37 -11.99 -2.21
C ASP A 67 3.09 -10.67 -1.86
N ALA A 68 3.27 -10.41 -0.57
CA ALA A 68 3.95 -9.20 -0.08
C ALA A 68 5.39 -9.06 -0.61
N ARG A 69 6.05 -10.18 -0.93
CA ARG A 69 7.39 -10.21 -1.52
C ARG A 69 7.39 -9.62 -2.92
N ASP A 70 6.38 -9.93 -3.73
CA ASP A 70 6.25 -9.41 -5.09
C ASP A 70 5.97 -7.91 -5.06
N VAL A 71 5.07 -7.47 -4.16
CA VAL A 71 4.78 -6.05 -3.96
C VAL A 71 6.03 -5.28 -3.52
N LEU A 72 6.84 -5.86 -2.62
CA LEU A 72 8.08 -5.24 -2.18
C LEU A 72 9.13 -5.18 -3.29
N ALA A 73 9.28 -6.25 -4.08
CA ALA A 73 10.19 -6.28 -5.23
C ALA A 73 9.83 -5.19 -6.25
N ASP A 74 8.55 -5.07 -6.59
CA ASP A 74 8.04 -4.02 -7.49
C ASP A 74 8.30 -2.62 -6.94
N LEU A 75 8.10 -2.41 -5.64
CA LEU A 75 8.40 -1.13 -5.00
C LEU A 75 9.89 -0.78 -5.09
N ILE A 76 10.78 -1.75 -4.84
CA ILE A 76 12.23 -1.56 -4.93
C ILE A 76 12.60 -1.13 -6.36
N LEU A 77 12.08 -1.82 -7.38
CA LEU A 77 12.32 -1.49 -8.79
C LEU A 77 11.86 -0.06 -9.13
N ARG A 78 10.66 0.34 -8.70
CA ARG A 78 10.12 1.70 -8.93
C ARG A 78 10.96 2.81 -8.29
N VAL A 79 11.53 2.54 -7.12
CA VAL A 79 12.36 3.51 -6.40
C VAL A 79 13.75 3.62 -7.04
N SER A 80 14.33 2.50 -7.48
CA SER A 80 15.62 2.49 -8.18
C SER A 80 15.60 3.26 -9.50
N THR A 81 14.49 3.24 -10.24
CA THR A 81 14.37 3.94 -11.54
C THR A 81 14.17 5.46 -11.43
N LYS A 82 13.94 6.00 -10.23
CA LYS A 82 13.67 7.44 -10.00
C LYS A 82 14.84 8.20 -9.34
N THR A 83 16.03 7.60 -9.36
CA THR A 83 17.26 8.22 -8.86
C THR A 83 18.11 8.71 -10.04
N GLU A 84 17.56 9.64 -10.83
CA GLU A 84 18.29 10.54 -11.74
C GLU A 84 17.63 11.92 -11.71
#